data_AF-A0A1F6JWI7-F1
#
_entry.id   AF-A0A1F6JWI7-F1
#
_cell.length_a   1.000
_cell.length_b   1.000
_cell.length_c   1.000
_cell.angle_alpha   90.00
_cell.angle_beta   90.00
_cell.angle_gamma   90.00
#
_symmetry.space_group_name_H-M   'P 1'
#
loop_
_entity.id
_entity.type
_entity.pdbx_description
1 polymer ?
#
loop_
_entity_poly.entity_id
_entity_poly.type
_entity_poly.pdbx_seq_one_letter_code
_entity_poly.pdbx_strand_id
1 'polypeptide(L)'
;MMKSKISFVCQECGYESPKYLGKCPECGEWNTLVEFKVQKSKVKIESQFSSERKEASVKKLSEIAFSEKDRILTGYSEVDNVLGGGIVKGSVILLAGDPGIGKSTLLLQIGLNLSKKNKVLYISGEESEEQIKMRSKRISKDSKDDNFLLASLNDTNQAFEMIEKTKPLIAIIDSIQTMESEDLTGLSGSVGQVRYAASSFIKLAKTLGIPIILVGHVTKEGMVAGPMVLSHMVDTLLFFEGEKLTSTRILRSLKNRFGPIDEVGIFAMNESGLAEIKDPEQLFLGQKNLNTPGSVLTVTMEGTRAFTVEIQALTVFSKLPMPRRVANGIDRGRLELLLAVLQKQCRLPIDAMDVFVNVAGGLRLSDTSSDLAICLAIFSSLKNIPLSKTIAISEVGLLGELRSTPFFEKRVKQAIKLGFKKIFSSKEYKTLPSLINQLGKIKSLN
;
A
#
# COMPACT_ATOMS: atom_id res chain seq x y z
N MET A 1 21.96 -44.68 14.96
CA MET A 1 21.31 -43.97 13.84
C MET A 1 20.14 -43.16 14.38
N MET A 2 20.26 -41.83 14.39
CA MET A 2 19.21 -40.93 14.90
C MET A 2 18.17 -40.72 13.80
N LYS A 3 16.92 -41.19 14.02
CA LYS A 3 15.81 -41.03 13.07
C LYS A 3 15.51 -39.53 12.87
N SER A 4 15.37 -39.10 11.61
CA SER A 4 14.88 -37.77 11.26
C SER A 4 13.49 -37.56 11.89
N LYS A 5 13.27 -36.40 12.53
CA LYS A 5 11.94 -36.02 13.01
C LYS A 5 11.13 -35.60 11.79
N ILE A 6 10.14 -36.41 11.42
CA ILE A 6 9.13 -36.08 10.41
C ILE A 6 8.05 -35.25 11.11
N SER A 7 7.73 -34.09 10.55
CA SER A 7 6.54 -33.31 10.90
C SER A 7 5.68 -33.13 9.65
N PHE A 8 4.43 -32.71 9.81
CA PHE A 8 3.48 -32.49 8.72
C PHE A 8 3.08 -31.02 8.70
N VAL A 9 3.02 -30.41 7.52
CA VAL A 9 2.67 -28.99 7.36
C VAL A 9 1.50 -28.87 6.38
N CYS A 10 0.48 -28.09 6.73
CA CYS A 10 -0.66 -27.86 5.85
C CYS A 10 -0.26 -26.93 4.69
N GLN A 11 -0.45 -27.36 3.45
CA GLN A 11 -0.15 -26.57 2.25
C GLN A 11 -1.10 -25.38 2.01
N GLU A 12 -2.17 -25.28 2.79
CA GLU A 12 -3.20 -24.25 2.63
C GLU A 12 -3.08 -23.13 3.68
N CYS A 13 -2.87 -23.47 4.95
CA CYS A 13 -2.72 -22.49 6.02
C CYS A 13 -1.37 -22.54 6.74
N GLY A 14 -0.55 -23.56 6.46
CA GLY A 14 0.76 -23.75 7.08
C GLY A 14 0.72 -24.27 8.52
N TYR A 15 -0.40 -24.82 9.00
CA TYR A 15 -0.49 -25.51 10.29
C TYR A 15 0.50 -26.67 10.39
N GLU A 16 1.29 -26.74 11.47
CA GLU A 16 2.25 -27.82 11.71
C GLU A 16 1.71 -28.88 12.68
N SER A 17 1.90 -30.16 12.36
CA SER A 17 1.51 -31.30 13.20
C SER A 17 2.60 -32.36 13.26
N PRO A 18 2.87 -32.99 14.41
CA PRO A 18 3.81 -34.11 14.51
C PRO A 18 3.30 -35.42 13.86
N LYS A 19 2.02 -35.49 13.49
CA LYS A 19 1.38 -36.66 12.86
C LYS A 19 0.46 -36.23 11.72
N TYR A 20 0.27 -37.08 10.72
CA TYR A 20 -0.74 -36.86 9.68
C TYR A 20 -2.14 -36.91 10.29
N LEU A 21 -2.93 -35.85 10.12
CA LEU A 21 -4.29 -35.75 10.70
C LEU A 21 -5.40 -35.91 9.67
N GLY A 22 -5.08 -36.08 8.38
CA GLY A 22 -6.05 -36.14 7.28
C GLY A 22 -6.74 -34.81 6.99
N LYS A 23 -7.34 -34.18 8.00
CA LYS A 23 -7.96 -32.85 7.97
C LYS A 23 -7.11 -31.87 8.76
N CYS A 24 -6.85 -30.69 8.18
CA CYS A 24 -6.17 -29.62 8.91
C CYS A 24 -7.10 -29.07 10.01
N PRO A 25 -6.67 -29.02 11.28
CA PRO A 25 -7.48 -28.47 12.37
C PRO A 25 -7.62 -26.94 12.33
N GLU A 26 -6.77 -26.23 11.58
CA GLU A 26 -6.79 -24.76 11.49
C GLU A 26 -7.69 -24.27 10.34
N CYS A 27 -7.49 -24.74 9.11
CA CYS A 27 -8.33 -24.32 7.98
C CYS A 27 -9.51 -25.27 7.67
N GLY A 28 -9.55 -26.46 8.26
CA GLY A 28 -10.61 -27.44 8.02
C GLY A 28 -10.50 -28.18 6.69
N GLU A 29 -9.48 -27.93 5.88
CA GLU A 29 -9.29 -28.59 4.58
C GLU A 29 -8.74 -30.02 4.72
N TRP A 30 -9.19 -30.90 3.84
CA TRP A 30 -8.78 -32.31 3.79
C TRP A 30 -7.56 -32.52 2.88
N ASN A 31 -6.71 -33.48 3.24
CA ASN A 31 -5.53 -33.91 2.49
C ASN A 31 -4.52 -32.78 2.16
N THR A 32 -4.52 -31.71 2.94
CA THR A 32 -3.60 -30.58 2.78
C THR A 32 -2.30 -30.73 3.57
N LEU A 33 -2.21 -31.67 4.51
CA LEU A 33 -1.03 -31.91 5.35
C LEU A 33 0.02 -32.72 4.56
N VAL A 34 1.19 -32.15 4.30
CA VAL A 34 2.30 -32.86 3.63
C VAL A 34 3.46 -33.12 4.56
N GLU A 35 4.21 -34.19 4.29
CA GLU A 35 5.42 -34.52 5.07
C GLU A 35 6.49 -33.44 4.90
N PHE A 36 6.84 -32.81 6.01
CA PHE A 36 8.03 -32.00 6.17
C PHE A 36 9.12 -32.86 6.82
N LYS A 37 10.11 -33.22 6.01
CA LYS A 37 11.31 -33.86 6.53
C LYS A 37 12.18 -32.74 7.05
N VAL A 38 12.31 -32.62 8.37
CA VAL A 38 13.43 -31.88 8.95
C VAL A 38 14.68 -32.68 8.63
N GLN A 39 15.21 -32.52 7.42
CA GLN A 39 16.62 -32.77 7.21
C GLN A 39 17.29 -31.78 8.17
N LYS A 40 18.00 -32.30 9.18
CA LYS A 40 19.19 -31.59 9.61
C LYS A 40 20.03 -31.57 8.35
N SER A 41 19.89 -30.51 7.56
CA SER A 41 20.70 -30.34 6.38
C SER A 41 22.12 -30.60 6.86
N LYS A 42 22.79 -31.54 6.21
CA LYS A 42 24.24 -31.55 6.20
C LYS A 42 24.69 -30.35 5.34
N VAL A 43 24.15 -29.16 5.60
CA VAL A 43 25.02 -27.99 5.56
C VAL A 43 26.06 -28.37 6.58
N LYS A 44 27.25 -28.74 6.10
CA LYS A 44 28.45 -28.61 6.88
C LYS A 44 28.52 -27.13 7.25
N ILE A 45 27.81 -26.77 8.32
CA ILE A 45 28.31 -25.81 9.28
C ILE A 45 29.44 -26.57 9.99
N GLU A 46 30.48 -26.94 9.22
CA GLU A 46 31.80 -27.17 9.76
C GLU A 46 32.16 -25.83 10.39
N SER A 47 31.87 -25.71 11.68
CA SER A 47 32.84 -25.33 12.72
C SER A 47 33.93 -24.31 12.33
N GLN A 48 33.60 -23.33 11.50
CA GLN A 48 34.40 -22.12 11.26
C GLN A 48 33.67 -20.85 11.69
N PHE A 49 32.43 -20.95 12.17
CA PHE A 49 31.89 -19.94 13.08
C PHE A 49 32.38 -20.23 14.51
N SER A 50 33.66 -19.93 14.74
CA SER A 50 34.18 -19.50 16.03
C SER A 50 33.84 -18.01 16.30
N SER A 51 32.74 -17.50 15.73
CA SER A 51 32.11 -16.31 16.29
C SER A 51 31.20 -16.77 17.41
N GLU A 52 31.53 -16.38 18.63
CA GLU A 52 30.66 -16.37 19.81
C GLU A 52 29.18 -16.51 19.44
N ARG A 53 28.58 -17.70 19.66
CA ARG A 53 27.14 -17.73 19.90
C ARG A 53 26.94 -16.79 21.07
N LYS A 54 26.50 -15.55 20.82
CA LYS A 54 26.02 -14.69 21.89
C LYS A 54 24.87 -15.46 22.52
N GLU A 55 25.17 -16.13 23.64
CA GLU A 55 24.14 -16.68 24.50
C GLU A 55 23.17 -15.53 24.74
N ALA A 56 21.89 -15.80 24.49
CA ALA A 56 20.83 -14.84 24.75
C ALA A 56 20.81 -14.59 26.26
N SER A 57 21.60 -13.61 26.70
CA SER A 57 21.65 -13.17 28.09
C SER A 57 20.44 -12.27 28.33
N VAL A 58 19.74 -12.51 29.43
CA VAL A 58 18.68 -11.63 29.89
C VAL A 58 19.34 -10.29 30.25
N LYS A 59 18.98 -9.24 29.52
CA LYS A 59 19.44 -7.87 29.77
C LYS A 59 18.28 -7.04 30.29
N LYS A 60 18.56 -6.11 31.21
CA LYS A 60 17.53 -5.14 31.61
C LYS A 60 17.23 -4.22 30.44
N LEU A 61 15.97 -3.82 30.28
CA LEU A 61 15.57 -2.91 29.20
C LEU A 61 16.39 -1.61 29.21
N SER A 62 16.73 -1.10 30.40
CA SER A 62 17.56 0.10 30.60
C SER A 62 19.00 -0.03 30.13
N GLU A 63 19.51 -1.25 29.93
CA GLU A 63 20.89 -1.54 29.51
C GLU A 63 21.00 -1.76 27.99
N ILE A 64 19.87 -1.75 27.28
CA ILE A 64 19.82 -1.94 25.83
C ILE A 64 19.96 -0.56 25.15
N ALA A 65 21.13 -0.31 24.56
CA ALA A 65 21.33 0.88 23.75
C ALA A 65 20.48 0.81 22.47
N PHE A 66 19.61 1.80 22.28
CA PHE A 66 18.85 2.01 21.04
C PHE A 66 19.58 3.05 20.19
N SER A 67 19.98 2.67 18.97
CA SER A 67 20.62 3.57 18.01
C SER A 67 19.68 3.78 16.82
N GLU A 68 19.16 5.00 16.67
CA GLU A 68 18.40 5.40 15.47
C GLU A 68 19.27 5.49 14.19
N LYS A 69 20.61 5.46 14.33
CA LYS A 69 21.57 5.70 13.24
C LYS A 69 21.82 4.50 12.31
N ASP A 70 21.13 3.37 12.50
CA ASP A 70 21.37 2.13 11.76
C ASP A 70 20.46 1.93 10.53
N ARG A 71 19.84 3.00 10.02
CA ARG A 71 18.95 2.93 8.85
C ARG A 71 19.70 3.16 7.53
N ILE A 72 19.31 2.40 6.52
CA ILE A 72 19.76 2.53 5.14
C ILE A 72 18.72 3.35 4.39
N LEU A 73 19.10 4.55 3.95
CA LEU A 73 18.25 5.41 3.11
C LEU A 73 18.20 4.85 1.69
N THR A 74 17.01 4.66 1.16
CA THR A 74 16.79 4.14 -0.20
C THR A 74 17.14 5.19 -1.26
N GLY A 75 17.14 6.47 -0.88
CA GLY A 75 17.26 7.62 -1.78
C GLY A 75 15.94 8.02 -2.44
N TYR A 76 14.85 7.35 -2.08
CA TYR A 76 13.49 7.70 -2.41
C TYR A 76 12.80 8.17 -1.13
N SER A 77 12.61 9.48 -1.00
CA SER A 77 12.04 10.11 0.20
C SER A 77 10.67 9.55 0.59
N GLU A 78 9.82 9.21 -0.37
CA GLU A 78 8.50 8.62 -0.17
C GLU A 78 8.60 7.20 0.41
N VAL A 79 9.55 6.39 -0.08
CA VAL A 79 9.81 5.05 0.45
C VAL A 79 10.39 5.14 1.85
N ASP A 80 11.38 6.02 2.06
CA ASP A 80 12.02 6.21 3.36
C ASP A 80 11.00 6.66 4.42
N ASN A 81 10.06 7.54 4.06
CA ASN A 81 8.97 7.97 4.94
C ASN A 81 8.05 6.82 5.33
N VAL A 82 7.60 6.00 4.36
CA VAL A 82 6.76 4.81 4.62
C VAL A 82 7.48 3.80 5.52
N LEU A 83 8.81 3.68 5.39
CA LEU A 83 9.63 2.82 6.23
C LEU A 83 9.96 3.40 7.62
N GLY A 84 9.58 4.65 7.91
CA GLY A 84 9.88 5.32 9.17
C GLY A 84 11.32 5.84 9.24
N GLY A 85 11.84 6.38 8.14
CA GLY A 85 13.18 6.95 8.02
C GLY A 85 14.21 6.03 7.35
N GLY A 86 13.77 5.02 6.59
CA GLY A 86 14.64 4.09 5.85
C GLY A 86 14.68 2.66 6.41
N ILE A 87 15.43 1.80 5.72
CA ILE A 87 15.48 0.34 5.94
C ILE A 87 16.33 0.02 7.18
N VAL A 88 15.78 -0.77 8.10
CA VAL A 88 16.50 -1.20 9.32
C VAL A 88 17.37 -2.42 9.03
N LYS A 89 18.62 -2.43 9.52
CA LYS A 89 19.52 -3.61 9.40
C LYS A 89 18.90 -4.87 10.00
N GLY A 90 19.11 -6.00 9.32
CA GLY A 90 18.59 -7.31 9.73
C GLY A 90 17.07 -7.45 9.74
N SER A 91 16.34 -6.47 9.20
CA SER A 91 14.88 -6.52 9.07
C SER A 91 14.44 -7.30 7.82
N VAL A 92 13.23 -7.85 7.87
CA VAL A 92 12.57 -8.38 6.68
C VAL A 92 11.35 -7.54 6.30
N ILE A 93 11.35 -7.08 5.06
CA ILE A 93 10.29 -6.26 4.47
C ILE A 93 9.57 -7.09 3.41
N LEU A 94 8.25 -7.22 3.49
CA LEU A 94 7.43 -7.80 2.43
C LEU A 94 6.78 -6.69 1.60
N LEU A 95 7.10 -6.62 0.32
CA LEU A 95 6.42 -5.75 -0.65
C LEU A 95 5.35 -6.54 -1.39
N ALA A 96 4.11 -6.36 -0.99
CA ALA A 96 2.94 -6.99 -1.60
C ALA A 96 2.26 -6.06 -2.61
N GLY A 97 1.52 -6.62 -3.57
CA GLY A 97 0.69 -5.84 -4.49
C GLY A 97 0.32 -6.61 -5.75
N ASP A 98 -0.60 -6.04 -6.54
CA ASP A 98 -1.10 -6.67 -7.76
C ASP A 98 0.04 -6.93 -8.77
N PRO A 99 -0.06 -8.00 -9.59
CA PRO A 99 0.83 -8.19 -10.73
C PRO A 99 0.84 -6.98 -11.66
N GLY A 100 2.03 -6.57 -12.12
CA GLY A 100 2.19 -5.44 -13.03
C GLY A 100 2.07 -4.04 -12.39
N ILE A 101 1.85 -3.93 -11.08
CA ILE A 101 1.69 -2.62 -10.41
C ILE A 101 2.99 -1.79 -10.39
N GLY A 102 4.15 -2.47 -10.45
CA GLY A 102 5.47 -1.84 -10.47
C GLY A 102 6.41 -2.23 -9.32
N LYS A 103 6.14 -3.31 -8.57
CA LYS A 103 6.97 -3.77 -7.44
C LYS A 103 8.44 -3.98 -7.82
N SER A 104 8.70 -4.82 -8.82
CA SER A 104 10.06 -5.07 -9.34
C SER A 104 10.71 -3.81 -9.89
N THR A 105 9.94 -2.90 -10.50
CA THR A 105 10.45 -1.60 -10.96
C THR A 105 10.93 -0.75 -9.78
N LEU A 106 10.14 -0.65 -8.71
CA LEU A 106 10.50 0.11 -7.50
C LEU A 106 11.76 -0.46 -6.85
N LEU A 107 11.84 -1.78 -6.71
CA LEU A 107 12.98 -2.44 -6.06
C LEU A 107 14.24 -2.40 -6.91
N LEU A 108 14.11 -2.54 -8.24
CA LEU A 108 15.23 -2.33 -9.16
C LEU A 108 15.76 -0.89 -9.06
N GLN A 109 14.87 0.10 -8.97
CA GLN A 109 15.22 1.51 -8.78
C GLN A 109 15.93 1.78 -7.45
N ILE A 110 15.44 1.21 -6.35
CA ILE A 110 16.07 1.31 -5.03
C ILE A 110 17.45 0.64 -5.06
N GLY A 111 17.52 -0.59 -5.60
CA GLY A 111 18.75 -1.35 -5.67
C GLY A 111 19.82 -0.65 -6.50
N LEU A 112 19.47 -0.13 -7.69
CA LEU A 112 20.37 0.65 -8.54
C LEU A 112 20.86 1.95 -7.87
N ASN A 113 20.05 2.55 -7.01
CA ASN A 113 20.47 3.74 -6.28
C ASN A 113 21.43 3.41 -5.12
N LEU A 114 21.17 2.32 -4.41
CA LEU A 114 22.02 1.83 -3.32
C LEU A 114 23.35 1.27 -3.84
N SER A 115 23.35 0.67 -5.03
CA SER A 115 24.52 0.05 -5.65
C SER A 115 25.63 1.04 -5.99
N LYS A 116 25.30 2.31 -6.21
CA LYS A 116 26.27 3.40 -6.41
C LYS A 116 27.37 3.46 -5.35
N LYS A 117 27.12 3.00 -4.12
CA LYS A 117 28.09 3.02 -3.02
C LYS A 117 28.31 1.66 -2.34
N ASN A 118 27.39 0.71 -2.49
CA ASN A 118 27.39 -0.51 -1.68
C ASN A 118 26.97 -1.72 -2.50
N LYS A 119 27.40 -2.92 -2.14
CA LYS A 119 26.94 -4.14 -2.82
C LYS A 119 25.45 -4.39 -2.56
N VAL A 120 24.67 -4.60 -3.61
CA VAL A 120 23.26 -4.98 -3.57
C VAL A 120 23.11 -6.31 -4.29
N LEU A 121 22.38 -7.25 -3.70
CA LEU A 121 22.10 -8.53 -4.33
C LEU A 121 20.62 -8.61 -4.70
N TYR A 122 20.32 -8.71 -5.99
CA TYR A 122 18.98 -8.93 -6.51
C TYR A 122 18.88 -10.38 -6.98
N ILE A 123 17.96 -11.15 -6.37
CA ILE A 123 17.70 -12.54 -6.70
C ILE A 123 16.31 -12.61 -7.32
N SER A 124 16.25 -13.01 -8.58
CA SER A 124 15.00 -13.15 -9.32
C SER A 124 14.69 -14.61 -9.58
N GLY A 125 13.46 -15.05 -9.30
CA GLY A 125 12.97 -16.34 -9.77
C GLY A 125 11.92 -16.22 -10.90
N GLU A 126 11.49 -15.00 -11.21
CA GLU A 126 10.48 -14.75 -12.27
C GLU A 126 11.11 -14.33 -13.61
N GLU A 127 12.10 -13.43 -13.57
CA GLU A 127 12.73 -12.84 -14.77
C GLU A 127 14.17 -13.31 -14.95
N SER A 128 14.61 -13.39 -16.21
CA SER A 128 16.01 -13.69 -16.56
C SER A 128 16.94 -12.49 -16.34
N GLU A 129 18.24 -12.76 -16.25
CA GLU A 129 19.25 -11.72 -16.06
C GLU A 129 19.24 -10.68 -17.19
N GLU A 130 19.02 -11.11 -18.44
CA GLU A 130 18.93 -10.23 -19.61
C GLU A 130 17.70 -9.32 -19.56
N GLN A 131 16.55 -9.85 -19.10
CA GLN A 131 15.31 -9.08 -18.97
C GLN A 131 15.47 -7.97 -17.93
N ILE A 132 16.04 -8.31 -16.77
CA ILE A 132 16.31 -7.34 -15.70
C ILE A 132 17.34 -6.31 -16.16
N LYS A 133 18.40 -6.74 -16.84
CA LYS A 133 19.40 -5.84 -17.42
C LYS A 133 18.78 -4.86 -18.42
N MET A 134 17.88 -5.32 -19.29
CA MET A 134 17.14 -4.44 -20.21
C MET A 134 16.33 -3.39 -19.47
N ARG A 135 15.58 -3.78 -18.42
CA ARG A 135 14.81 -2.85 -17.59
C ARG A 135 15.70 -1.86 -16.86
N SER A 136 16.84 -2.31 -16.33
CA SER A 136 17.79 -1.46 -15.61
C SER A 136 18.32 -0.33 -16.50
N LYS A 137 18.64 -0.61 -17.78
CA LYS A 137 19.09 0.38 -18.75
C LYS A 137 18.05 1.44 -19.08
N ARG A 138 16.77 1.07 -19.06
CA ARG A 138 15.65 2.01 -19.26
C ARG A 138 15.51 2.96 -18.07
N ILE A 139 15.71 2.43 -16.86
CA ILE A 139 15.55 3.17 -15.60
C ILE A 139 16.75 4.09 -15.34
N SER A 140 17.96 3.58 -15.53
CA SER A 140 19.22 4.30 -15.34
C SER A 140 20.07 4.16 -16.59
N LYS A 141 20.32 5.27 -17.27
CA LYS A 141 21.15 5.31 -18.49
C LYS A 141 22.63 5.00 -18.22
N ASP A 142 23.07 5.15 -16.97
CA ASP A 142 24.44 4.89 -16.52
C ASP A 142 24.57 3.50 -15.88
N SER A 143 24.38 2.43 -16.66
CA SER A 143 24.37 1.05 -16.17
C SER A 143 25.78 0.41 -16.10
N LYS A 144 26.78 1.15 -15.59
CA LYS A 144 28.08 0.57 -15.21
C LYS A 144 28.16 0.59 -13.69
N ASP A 145 27.44 -0.32 -13.06
CA ASP A 145 27.42 -0.45 -11.60
C ASP A 145 27.92 -1.83 -11.21
N ASP A 146 29.21 -1.92 -10.87
CA ASP A 146 29.86 -3.17 -10.48
C ASP A 146 29.37 -3.71 -9.12
N ASN A 147 28.57 -2.93 -8.39
CA ASN A 147 28.04 -3.32 -7.09
C ASN A 147 26.60 -3.84 -7.15
N PHE A 148 25.92 -3.73 -8.29
CA PHE A 148 24.59 -4.32 -8.49
C PHE A 148 24.75 -5.76 -8.97
N LEU A 149 24.64 -6.71 -8.03
CA LEU A 149 24.80 -8.14 -8.28
C LEU A 149 23.43 -8.75 -8.55
N LEU A 150 23.35 -9.55 -9.61
CA LEU A 150 22.11 -10.19 -10.06
C LEU A 150 22.30 -11.70 -10.08
N ALA A 151 21.27 -12.43 -9.68
CA ALA A 151 21.20 -13.87 -9.85
C ALA A 151 19.77 -14.27 -10.23
N SER A 152 19.63 -15.13 -11.24
CA SER A 152 18.36 -15.77 -11.57
C SER A 152 18.32 -17.20 -11.02
N LEU A 153 17.57 -17.44 -9.95
CA LEU A 153 17.45 -18.75 -9.30
C LEU A 153 16.16 -18.90 -8.51
N ASN A 154 15.74 -20.15 -8.34
CA ASN A 154 14.54 -20.53 -7.60
C ASN A 154 14.85 -21.33 -6.33
N ASP A 155 16.10 -21.75 -6.12
CA ASP A 155 16.48 -22.56 -4.97
C ASP A 155 16.78 -21.70 -3.72
N THR A 156 16.01 -21.90 -2.67
CA THR A 156 16.12 -21.15 -1.40
C THR A 156 17.48 -21.35 -0.71
N ASN A 157 18.05 -22.56 -0.77
CA ASN A 157 19.32 -22.89 -0.13
C ASN A 157 20.48 -22.24 -0.90
N GLN A 158 20.45 -22.25 -2.24
CA GLN A 158 21.43 -21.54 -3.06
C GLN A 158 21.36 -20.02 -2.84
N ALA A 159 20.15 -19.45 -2.73
CA ALA A 159 19.96 -18.04 -2.39
C ALA A 159 20.64 -17.68 -1.05
N PHE A 160 20.50 -18.54 -0.04
CA PHE A 160 21.12 -18.38 1.27
C PHE A 160 22.65 -18.32 1.16
N GLU A 161 23.26 -19.30 0.48
CA GLU A 161 24.72 -19.37 0.30
C GLU A 161 25.26 -18.14 -0.44
N MET A 162 24.55 -17.66 -1.46
CA MET A 162 24.94 -16.45 -2.18
C MET A 162 24.92 -15.21 -1.28
N ILE A 163 23.88 -15.03 -0.46
CA ILE A 163 23.79 -13.90 0.48
C ILE A 163 24.90 -13.98 1.53
N GLU A 164 25.16 -15.16 2.08
CA GLU A 164 26.20 -15.37 3.09
C GLU A 164 27.61 -15.10 2.56
N LYS A 165 27.90 -15.54 1.33
CA LYS A 165 29.19 -15.33 0.67
C LYS A 165 29.39 -13.87 0.25
N THR A 166 28.34 -13.25 -0.29
CA THR A 166 28.40 -11.90 -0.86
C THR A 166 28.39 -10.83 0.22
N LYS A 167 27.69 -11.08 1.34
CA LYS A 167 27.43 -10.12 2.42
C LYS A 167 27.02 -8.73 1.90
N PRO A 168 25.95 -8.65 1.09
CA PRO A 168 25.51 -7.37 0.52
C PRO A 168 24.98 -6.44 1.62
N LEU A 169 24.88 -5.15 1.31
CA LEU A 169 24.18 -4.19 2.16
C LEU A 169 22.70 -4.56 2.31
N ILE A 170 22.10 -5.10 1.25
CA ILE A 170 20.71 -5.52 1.18
C ILE A 170 20.54 -6.63 0.14
N ALA A 171 19.64 -7.58 0.42
CA ALA A 171 19.21 -8.59 -0.54
C ALA A 171 17.74 -8.39 -0.92
N ILE A 172 17.42 -8.55 -2.21
CA ILE A 172 16.06 -8.47 -2.75
C ILE A 172 15.71 -9.82 -3.36
N ILE A 173 14.55 -10.37 -3.01
CA ILE A 173 14.02 -11.65 -3.50
C ILE A 173 12.74 -11.38 -4.29
N ASP A 174 12.80 -11.50 -5.62
CA ASP A 174 11.70 -11.23 -6.55
C ASP A 174 11.34 -12.49 -7.39
N SER A 175 10.41 -13.33 -6.97
CA SER A 175 9.50 -13.20 -5.83
C SER A 175 9.63 -14.37 -4.86
N ILE A 176 9.00 -14.24 -3.68
CA ILE A 176 9.02 -15.33 -2.71
C ILE A 176 8.21 -16.55 -3.18
N GLN A 177 7.25 -16.35 -4.10
CA GLN A 177 6.43 -17.42 -4.66
C GLN A 177 7.23 -18.40 -5.51
N THR A 178 8.31 -17.94 -6.15
CA THR A 178 9.16 -18.77 -7.01
C THR A 178 10.25 -19.51 -6.25
N MET A 179 10.37 -19.26 -4.93
CA MET A 179 11.40 -19.89 -4.11
C MET A 179 10.96 -21.28 -3.67
N GLU A 180 11.82 -22.24 -3.93
CA GLU A 180 11.61 -23.66 -3.69
C GLU A 180 12.72 -24.21 -2.80
N SER A 181 12.38 -25.24 -2.04
CA SER A 181 13.35 -26.01 -1.27
C SER A 181 13.04 -27.50 -1.39
N GLU A 182 14.08 -28.28 -1.67
CA GLU A 182 14.02 -29.74 -1.66
C GLU A 182 13.76 -30.33 -0.25
N ASP A 183 13.94 -29.52 0.81
CA ASP A 183 13.69 -29.93 2.19
C ASP A 183 12.18 -30.10 2.50
N LEU A 184 11.31 -29.50 1.68
CA LEU A 184 9.86 -29.57 1.82
C LEU A 184 9.23 -30.24 0.59
N THR A 185 8.35 -31.22 0.81
CA THR A 185 7.57 -31.82 -0.29
C THR A 185 6.38 -30.91 -0.64
N GLY A 186 6.27 -30.50 -1.90
CA GLY A 186 5.17 -29.65 -2.37
C GLY A 186 5.47 -28.96 -3.69
N LEU A 187 4.41 -28.47 -4.34
CA LEU A 187 4.55 -27.65 -5.56
C LEU A 187 5.16 -26.29 -5.22
N SER A 188 5.94 -25.76 -6.16
CA SER A 188 6.40 -24.37 -6.17
C SER A 188 5.22 -23.40 -5.97
N GLY A 189 5.43 -22.34 -5.19
CA GLY A 189 4.39 -21.38 -4.85
C GLY A 189 3.33 -21.87 -3.85
N SER A 190 3.38 -23.12 -3.37
CA SER A 190 2.52 -23.57 -2.27
C SER A 190 2.79 -22.77 -0.99
N VAL A 191 1.77 -22.64 -0.13
CA VAL A 191 1.89 -21.85 1.12
C VAL A 191 3.02 -22.38 2.01
N GLY A 192 3.20 -23.71 2.02
CA GLY A 192 4.29 -24.37 2.74
C GLY A 192 5.68 -23.92 2.26
N GLN A 193 5.92 -23.96 0.94
CA GLN A 193 7.21 -23.53 0.34
C GLN A 193 7.48 -22.05 0.64
N VAL A 194 6.47 -21.20 0.45
CA VAL A 194 6.57 -19.76 0.70
C VAL A 194 6.86 -19.45 2.17
N ARG A 195 6.19 -20.10 3.12
CA ARG A 195 6.44 -19.93 4.56
C ARG A 195 7.82 -20.43 4.97
N TYR A 196 8.26 -21.55 4.41
CA TYR A 196 9.59 -22.09 4.67
C TYR A 196 10.67 -21.11 4.20
N ALA A 197 10.62 -20.68 2.94
CA ALA A 197 11.55 -19.72 2.38
C ALA A 197 11.56 -18.40 3.18
N ALA A 198 10.40 -17.85 3.51
CA ALA A 198 10.30 -16.64 4.32
C ALA A 198 10.92 -16.80 5.72
N SER A 199 10.67 -17.93 6.39
CA SER A 199 11.28 -18.23 7.71
C SER A 199 12.81 -18.30 7.62
N SER A 200 13.32 -18.95 6.57
CA SER A 200 14.76 -19.07 6.31
C SER A 200 15.39 -17.70 6.08
N PHE A 201 14.79 -16.84 5.25
CA PHE A 201 15.25 -15.48 5.03
C PHE A 201 15.17 -14.61 6.29
N ILE A 202 14.12 -14.72 7.10
CA ILE A 202 14.02 -14.00 8.39
C ILE A 202 15.15 -14.38 9.33
N LYS A 203 15.46 -15.68 9.42
CA LYS A 203 16.57 -16.16 10.25
C LYS A 203 17.91 -15.64 9.73
N LEU A 204 18.13 -15.70 8.43
CA LEU A 204 19.34 -15.20 7.77
C LEU A 204 19.54 -13.70 8.00
N ALA A 205 18.50 -12.90 7.78
CA ALA A 205 18.52 -11.45 7.96
C ALA A 205 18.96 -11.07 9.39
N LYS A 206 18.37 -11.71 10.40
CA LYS A 206 18.70 -11.48 11.81
C LYS A 206 20.09 -11.96 12.19
N THR A 207 20.54 -13.07 11.62
CA THR A 207 21.85 -13.66 11.93
C THR A 207 22.99 -12.82 11.34
N LEU A 208 22.85 -12.37 10.09
CA LEU A 208 23.88 -11.59 9.41
C LEU A 208 23.74 -10.08 9.62
N GLY A 209 22.60 -9.61 10.15
CA GLY A 209 22.29 -8.18 10.24
C GLY A 209 22.04 -7.53 8.87
N ILE A 210 21.75 -8.33 7.84
CA ILE A 210 21.51 -7.86 6.47
C ILE A 210 19.99 -7.75 6.26
N PRO A 211 19.45 -6.59 5.86
CA PRO A 211 18.04 -6.47 5.51
C PRO A 211 17.71 -7.27 4.25
N ILE A 212 16.52 -7.87 4.24
CA ILE A 212 15.99 -8.63 3.10
C ILE A 212 14.62 -8.09 2.71
N ILE A 213 14.43 -7.78 1.42
CA ILE A 213 13.13 -7.44 0.85
C ILE A 213 12.60 -8.64 0.09
N LEU A 214 11.39 -9.08 0.45
CA LEU A 214 10.66 -10.14 -0.23
C LEU A 214 9.55 -9.51 -1.09
N VAL A 215 9.44 -9.91 -2.35
CA VAL A 215 8.29 -9.54 -3.19
C VAL A 215 7.20 -10.59 -3.08
N GLY A 216 5.96 -10.14 -2.91
CA GLY A 216 4.78 -10.98 -2.92
C GLY A 216 3.72 -10.50 -3.91
N HIS A 217 3.21 -11.41 -4.74
CA HIS A 217 2.08 -11.17 -5.63
C HIS A 217 0.74 -11.43 -4.94
N VAL A 218 -0.22 -10.51 -5.07
CA VAL A 218 -1.61 -10.75 -4.66
C VAL A 218 -2.31 -11.52 -5.78
N THR A 219 -2.87 -12.68 -5.44
CA THR A 219 -3.71 -13.47 -6.35
C THR A 219 -5.17 -12.99 -6.21
N LYS A 220 -5.87 -12.84 -7.35
CA LYS A 220 -7.25 -12.28 -7.41
C LYS A 220 -8.30 -13.13 -6.70
N GLU A 221 -7.96 -14.35 -6.31
CA GLU A 221 -8.90 -15.32 -5.77
C GLU A 221 -8.72 -15.58 -4.27
N GLY A 222 -7.77 -14.91 -3.60
CA GLY A 222 -7.62 -15.02 -2.13
C GLY A 222 -7.34 -16.43 -1.59
N MET A 223 -7.25 -17.47 -2.43
CA MET A 223 -7.26 -18.86 -1.98
C MET A 223 -5.93 -19.58 -2.01
N VAL A 224 -4.86 -19.09 -2.63
CA VAL A 224 -3.57 -19.82 -2.55
C VAL A 224 -2.41 -18.86 -2.38
N ALA A 225 -1.80 -18.89 -1.19
CA ALA A 225 -0.53 -18.23 -0.84
C ALA A 225 -0.42 -16.73 -1.15
N GLY A 226 -1.44 -15.95 -0.79
CA GLY A 226 -1.32 -14.50 -0.82
C GLY A 226 -0.21 -13.99 0.13
N PRO A 227 0.36 -12.79 -0.12
CA PRO A 227 1.41 -12.20 0.74
C PRO A 227 0.93 -12.02 2.19
N MET A 228 -0.39 -12.00 2.40
CA MET A 228 -1.01 -11.92 3.72
C MET A 228 -0.68 -13.10 4.62
N VAL A 229 -0.35 -14.28 4.08
CA VAL A 229 0.06 -15.44 4.90
C VAL A 229 1.39 -15.16 5.63
N LEU A 230 2.24 -14.31 5.06
CA LEU A 230 3.53 -13.91 5.64
C LEU A 230 3.43 -12.65 6.50
N SER A 231 2.27 -11.97 6.53
CA SER A 231 2.09 -10.68 7.21
C SER A 231 2.51 -10.69 8.68
N HIS A 232 2.24 -11.79 9.40
CA HIS A 232 2.59 -11.93 10.80
C HIS A 232 4.08 -12.23 11.03
N MET A 233 4.75 -12.84 10.06
CA MET A 233 6.14 -13.31 10.16
C MET A 233 7.16 -12.18 9.95
N VAL A 234 6.90 -11.30 8.97
CA VAL A 234 7.81 -10.22 8.58
C VAL A 234 7.78 -9.04 9.55
N ASP A 235 8.82 -8.21 9.53
CA ASP A 235 8.88 -7.04 10.42
C ASP A 235 8.11 -5.84 9.86
N THR A 236 8.16 -5.66 8.54
CA THR A 236 7.41 -4.62 7.83
C THR A 236 6.65 -5.21 6.65
N LEU A 237 5.38 -4.87 6.52
CA LEU A 237 4.52 -5.20 5.37
C LEU A 237 4.15 -3.93 4.64
N LEU A 238 4.59 -3.84 3.39
CA LEU A 238 4.24 -2.78 2.46
C LEU A 238 3.25 -3.31 1.43
N PHE A 239 2.29 -2.47 1.05
CA PHE A 239 1.32 -2.77 0.01
C PHE A 239 1.39 -1.72 -1.08
N PHE A 240 1.68 -2.16 -2.30
CA PHE A 240 1.77 -1.30 -3.46
C PHE A 240 0.54 -1.49 -4.32
N GLU A 241 -0.26 -0.43 -4.38
CA GLU A 241 -1.52 -0.40 -5.09
C GLU A 241 -1.53 0.75 -6.09
N GLY A 242 -2.52 0.75 -6.95
CA GLY A 242 -2.70 1.84 -7.88
C GLY A 242 -3.84 1.56 -8.82
N GLU A 243 -4.31 2.64 -9.41
CA GLU A 243 -5.47 2.60 -10.26
C GLU A 243 -5.06 2.38 -11.72
N LYS A 244 -5.93 1.73 -12.50
CA LYS A 244 -5.66 1.48 -13.92
C LYS A 244 -5.76 2.76 -14.76
N LEU A 245 -6.62 3.69 -14.35
CA LEU A 245 -6.95 4.90 -15.10
C LEU A 245 -5.94 6.02 -14.86
N THR A 246 -5.37 6.09 -13.67
CA THR A 246 -4.29 7.02 -13.35
C THR A 246 -2.98 6.26 -13.26
N SER A 247 -1.93 6.76 -13.90
CA SER A 247 -0.57 6.23 -13.74
C SER A 247 -0.03 6.36 -12.31
N THR A 248 -0.83 6.87 -11.37
CA THR A 248 -0.56 6.95 -9.93
C THR A 248 -0.50 5.57 -9.28
N ARG A 249 0.48 5.42 -8.40
CA ARG A 249 0.71 4.26 -7.54
C ARG A 249 0.90 4.74 -6.11
N ILE A 250 0.32 4.02 -5.16
CA ILE A 250 0.38 4.35 -3.73
C ILE A 250 1.05 3.18 -3.01
N LEU A 251 2.12 3.47 -2.26
CA LEU A 251 2.80 2.56 -1.37
C LEU A 251 2.32 2.80 0.05
N ARG A 252 1.76 1.79 0.69
CA ARG A 252 1.24 1.88 2.06
C ARG A 252 2.01 0.96 2.97
N SER A 253 2.12 1.32 4.24
CA SER A 253 2.47 0.34 5.26
C SER A 253 1.19 -0.27 5.84
N LEU A 254 1.13 -1.60 5.91
CA LEU A 254 0.08 -2.32 6.66
C LEU A 254 0.59 -2.83 8.00
N LYS A 255 1.91 -2.95 8.13
CA LYS A 255 2.62 -3.32 9.36
C LYS A 255 4.00 -2.69 9.31
N ASN A 256 4.41 -2.01 10.38
CA ASN A 256 5.76 -1.50 10.50
C ASN A 256 6.20 -1.57 11.96
N ARG A 257 7.13 -2.49 12.28
CA ARG A 257 7.72 -2.56 13.62
C ARG A 257 8.67 -1.40 13.94
N PHE A 258 9.08 -0.65 12.92
CA PHE A 258 10.14 0.35 13.01
C PHE A 258 9.66 1.75 12.63
N GLY A 259 8.37 1.97 12.44
CA GLY A 259 7.86 3.23 11.94
C GLY A 259 6.34 3.31 11.97
N PRO A 260 5.76 4.43 11.54
CA PRO A 260 4.32 4.60 11.47
C PRO A 260 3.72 3.68 10.39
N ILE A 261 2.47 3.25 10.62
CA ILE A 261 1.67 2.49 9.65
C ILE A 261 0.91 3.45 8.73
N ASP A 262 0.61 4.66 9.21
CA ASP A 262 -0.25 5.60 8.51
C ASP A 262 0.48 6.43 7.43
N GLU A 263 1.78 6.26 7.20
CA GLU A 263 2.49 6.99 6.14
C GLU A 263 2.29 6.30 4.78
N VAL A 264 2.13 7.10 3.72
CA VAL A 264 1.93 6.60 2.35
C VAL A 264 2.88 7.29 1.38
N GLY A 265 3.47 6.52 0.46
CA GLY A 265 4.33 7.02 -0.60
C GLY A 265 3.57 7.10 -1.91
N ILE A 266 3.63 8.22 -2.63
CA ILE A 266 2.89 8.41 -3.89
C ILE A 266 3.86 8.48 -5.06
N PHE A 267 3.57 7.72 -6.11
CA PHE A 267 4.42 7.60 -7.30
C PHE A 267 3.60 7.74 -8.57
N ALA A 268 4.21 8.23 -9.65
CA ALA A 268 3.68 8.15 -11.01
C ALA A 268 4.55 7.19 -11.85
N MET A 269 3.91 6.29 -12.59
CA MET A 269 4.58 5.45 -13.58
C MET A 269 4.81 6.26 -14.87
N ASN A 270 6.08 6.49 -15.18
CA ASN A 270 6.55 7.14 -16.40
C ASN A 270 7.32 6.13 -17.28
N GLU A 271 7.72 6.54 -18.49
CA GLU A 271 8.51 5.70 -19.40
C GLU A 271 9.86 5.25 -18.79
N SER A 272 10.47 6.10 -17.95
CA SER A 272 11.73 5.83 -17.25
C SER A 272 11.56 5.05 -15.95
N GLY A 273 10.34 4.70 -15.54
CA GLY A 273 10.05 4.03 -14.26
C GLY A 273 9.16 4.84 -13.34
N LEU A 274 9.24 4.58 -12.03
CA LEU A 274 8.46 5.22 -10.99
C LEU A 274 9.10 6.54 -10.55
N ALA A 275 8.37 7.64 -10.69
CA ALA A 275 8.77 8.97 -10.19
C ALA A 275 8.03 9.29 -8.87
N GLU A 276 8.76 9.79 -7.87
CA GLU A 276 8.15 10.24 -6.61
C GLU A 276 7.30 11.49 -6.82
N ILE A 277 6.07 11.45 -6.32
CA ILE A 277 5.19 12.62 -6.28
C ILE A 277 5.32 13.25 -4.89
N LYS A 278 6.27 14.18 -4.75
CA LYS A 278 6.47 14.95 -3.51
C LYS A 278 5.34 15.92 -3.23
N ASP A 279 4.67 16.37 -4.28
CA ASP A 279 3.55 17.29 -4.21
C ASP A 279 2.34 16.70 -4.95
N PRO A 280 1.48 15.95 -4.24
CA PRO A 280 0.29 15.32 -4.83
C PRO A 280 -0.68 16.35 -5.42
N GLU A 281 -0.62 17.60 -4.93
CA GLU A 281 -1.54 18.66 -5.29
C GLU A 281 -1.49 18.98 -6.80
N GLN A 282 -0.30 18.91 -7.41
CA GLN A 282 -0.12 19.14 -8.84
C GLN A 282 -0.78 18.07 -9.72
N LEU A 283 -0.97 16.86 -9.19
CA LEU A 283 -1.59 15.76 -9.91
C LEU A 283 -3.13 15.82 -9.86
N PHE A 284 -3.69 16.33 -8.75
CA PHE A 284 -5.13 16.27 -8.49
C PHE A 284 -5.87 17.60 -8.65
N LEU A 285 -5.18 18.74 -8.54
CA LEU A 285 -5.75 20.04 -8.86
C LEU A 285 -5.60 20.28 -10.36
N GLY A 286 -6.63 19.91 -11.12
CA GLY A 286 -6.74 20.23 -12.53
C GLY A 286 -6.51 21.73 -12.74
N GLN A 287 -5.44 22.09 -13.45
CA GLN A 287 -5.19 23.47 -13.82
C GLN A 287 -6.35 23.98 -14.70
N LYS A 288 -7.29 24.75 -14.13
CA LYS A 288 -7.63 26.14 -14.54
C LYS A 288 -9.04 26.64 -14.23
N ASN A 289 -10.02 25.82 -13.84
CA ASN A 289 -11.41 26.32 -13.72
C ASN A 289 -12.10 25.95 -12.40
N LEU A 290 -11.62 26.49 -11.26
CA LEU A 290 -12.32 26.40 -9.96
C LEU A 290 -13.64 27.18 -9.91
N ASN A 291 -14.02 27.86 -11.00
CA ASN A 291 -15.23 28.68 -11.09
C ASN A 291 -16.31 28.04 -11.98
N THR A 292 -16.37 26.72 -12.00
CA THR A 292 -17.41 25.96 -12.72
C THR A 292 -18.45 25.41 -11.75
N PRO A 293 -19.75 25.51 -12.08
CA PRO A 293 -20.80 24.81 -11.36
C PRO A 293 -20.56 23.29 -11.39
N GLY A 294 -20.83 22.64 -10.26
CA GLY A 294 -20.64 21.20 -10.11
C GLY A 294 -19.23 20.80 -9.66
N SER A 295 -18.31 21.73 -9.42
CA SER A 295 -16.96 21.42 -8.91
C SER A 295 -16.78 21.92 -7.48
N VAL A 296 -16.37 21.02 -6.57
CA VAL A 296 -16.06 21.34 -5.17
C VAL A 296 -14.84 20.55 -4.71
N LEU A 297 -13.93 21.21 -4.00
CA LEU A 297 -12.76 20.56 -3.45
C LEU A 297 -13.03 20.03 -2.04
N THR A 298 -12.42 18.89 -1.75
CA THR A 298 -12.34 18.33 -0.40
C THR A 298 -10.90 18.00 -0.06
N VAL A 299 -10.61 17.84 1.23
CA VAL A 299 -9.32 17.31 1.68
C VAL A 299 -9.58 15.93 2.22
N THR A 300 -9.06 14.90 1.55
CA THR A 300 -9.13 13.51 1.99
C THR A 300 -7.85 13.15 2.74
N MET A 301 -7.95 12.16 3.62
CA MET A 301 -6.80 11.59 4.31
C MET A 301 -6.51 10.22 3.75
N GLU A 302 -5.24 9.99 3.46
CA GLU A 302 -4.73 8.70 3.02
C GLU A 302 -3.64 8.29 4.01
N GLY A 303 -4.05 7.48 4.98
CA GLY A 303 -3.30 7.35 6.24
C GLY A 303 -3.20 8.69 6.98
N THR A 304 -2.00 9.21 7.14
CA THR A 304 -1.68 10.49 7.81
C THR A 304 -1.48 11.65 6.85
N ARG A 305 -1.43 11.38 5.54
CA ARG A 305 -1.23 12.41 4.53
C ARG A 305 -2.56 13.00 4.10
N ALA A 306 -2.64 14.32 4.19
CA ALA A 306 -3.76 15.09 3.70
C ALA A 306 -3.47 15.52 2.26
N PHE A 307 -4.37 15.24 1.33
CA PHE A 307 -4.32 15.83 -0.01
C PHE A 307 -5.69 16.27 -0.48
N THR A 308 -5.68 17.24 -1.39
CA THR A 308 -6.87 17.88 -1.89
C THR A 308 -7.34 17.16 -3.15
N VAL A 309 -8.64 16.90 -3.22
CA VAL A 309 -9.29 16.18 -4.33
C VAL A 309 -10.49 16.97 -4.80
N GLU A 310 -10.67 17.04 -6.12
CA GLU A 310 -11.83 17.66 -6.74
C GLU A 310 -12.96 16.65 -6.91
N ILE A 311 -14.14 17.00 -6.41
CA ILE A 311 -15.39 16.30 -6.64
C ILE A 311 -16.15 17.05 -7.73
N GLN A 312 -16.52 16.32 -8.78
CA GLN A 312 -17.29 16.82 -9.90
C GLN A 312 -18.67 16.19 -9.88
N ALA A 313 -19.72 17.00 -10.07
CA ALA A 313 -21.08 16.55 -10.20
C ALA A 313 -21.77 17.19 -11.41
N LEU A 314 -22.52 16.37 -12.14
CA LEU A 314 -23.39 16.78 -13.22
C LEU A 314 -24.80 16.32 -12.91
N THR A 315 -25.71 17.27 -12.74
CA THR A 315 -27.14 17.01 -12.57
C THR A 315 -27.90 17.50 -13.79
N VAL A 316 -28.66 16.62 -14.44
CA VAL A 316 -29.47 16.96 -15.63
C VAL A 316 -30.86 16.34 -15.49
N PHE A 317 -31.85 16.93 -16.14
CA PHE A 317 -33.20 16.40 -16.10
C PHE A 317 -33.25 15.01 -16.76
N SER A 318 -33.78 14.02 -16.04
CA SER A 318 -33.90 12.65 -16.55
C SER A 318 -35.00 12.58 -17.61
N LYS A 319 -34.71 11.91 -18.72
CA LYS A 319 -35.73 11.49 -19.70
C LYS A 319 -36.27 10.08 -19.42
N LEU A 320 -35.76 9.42 -18.38
CA LEU A 320 -36.08 8.05 -18.02
C LEU A 320 -37.04 8.01 -16.81
N PRO A 321 -37.94 7.02 -16.74
CA PRO A 321 -38.79 6.79 -15.57
C PRO A 321 -38.01 6.58 -14.27
N MET A 322 -36.81 6.01 -14.37
CA MET A 322 -35.87 5.86 -13.26
C MET A 322 -34.60 6.64 -13.58
N PRO A 323 -34.34 7.77 -12.90
CA PRO A 323 -33.13 8.55 -13.13
C PRO A 323 -31.86 7.77 -12.82
N ARG A 324 -30.81 8.08 -13.59
CA ARG A 324 -29.48 7.50 -13.46
C ARG A 324 -28.77 8.10 -12.26
N ARG A 325 -28.08 7.24 -11.52
CA ARG A 325 -27.19 7.60 -10.41
C ARG A 325 -25.85 6.93 -10.66
N VAL A 326 -24.88 7.70 -11.14
CA VAL A 326 -23.58 7.19 -11.57
C VAL A 326 -22.52 7.76 -10.65
N ALA A 327 -21.71 6.88 -10.09
CA ALA A 327 -20.63 7.21 -9.16
C ALA A 327 -19.31 6.64 -9.70
N ASN A 328 -18.35 7.52 -9.97
CA ASN A 328 -16.97 7.17 -10.31
C ASN A 328 -16.05 7.70 -9.20
N GLY A 329 -15.31 6.80 -8.55
CA GLY A 329 -14.42 7.16 -7.44
C GLY A 329 -15.10 7.26 -6.06
N ILE A 330 -16.41 7.01 -5.96
CA ILE A 330 -17.12 6.85 -4.68
C ILE A 330 -18.02 5.63 -4.72
N ASP A 331 -18.39 5.13 -3.54
CA ASP A 331 -19.39 4.07 -3.43
C ASP A 331 -20.77 4.54 -3.90
N ARG A 332 -21.47 3.68 -4.66
CA ARG A 332 -22.79 4.00 -5.21
C ARG A 332 -23.86 4.07 -4.11
N GLY A 333 -23.82 3.19 -3.12
CA GLY A 333 -24.76 3.22 -1.99
C GLY A 333 -24.61 4.50 -1.18
N ARG A 334 -23.36 4.93 -0.96
CA ARG A 334 -23.05 6.22 -0.33
C ARG A 334 -23.63 7.40 -1.12
N LEU A 335 -23.49 7.42 -2.44
CA LEU A 335 -24.13 8.45 -3.28
C LEU A 335 -25.66 8.45 -3.09
N GLU A 336 -26.31 7.29 -3.14
CA GLU A 336 -27.76 7.17 -2.99
C GLU A 336 -28.26 7.70 -1.63
N LEU A 337 -27.54 7.43 -0.54
CA LEU A 337 -27.85 7.98 0.79
C LEU A 337 -27.74 9.52 0.81
N LEU A 338 -26.66 10.08 0.25
CA LEU A 338 -26.46 11.53 0.22
C LEU A 338 -27.55 12.24 -0.61
N LEU A 339 -27.99 11.63 -1.73
CA LEU A 339 -29.11 12.13 -2.53
C LEU A 339 -30.42 12.13 -1.72
N ALA A 340 -30.68 11.07 -0.94
CA ALA A 340 -31.86 11.01 -0.08
C ALA A 340 -31.85 12.11 1.01
N VAL A 341 -30.68 12.40 1.61
CA VAL A 341 -30.51 13.50 2.58
C VAL A 341 -30.76 14.85 1.92
N LEU A 342 -30.18 15.10 0.74
CA LEU A 342 -30.41 16.35 -0.02
C LEU A 342 -31.89 16.54 -0.39
N GLN A 343 -32.58 15.47 -0.80
CA GLN A 343 -34.00 15.52 -1.12
C GLN A 343 -34.85 15.77 0.13
N LYS A 344 -34.66 14.99 1.19
CA LYS A 344 -35.53 15.04 2.39
C LYS A 344 -35.26 16.27 3.26
N GLN A 345 -33.99 16.53 3.56
CA GLN A 345 -33.60 17.57 4.52
C GLN A 345 -33.42 18.93 3.86
N CYS A 346 -32.91 18.96 2.61
CA CYS A 346 -32.65 20.22 1.90
C CYS A 346 -33.76 20.56 0.88
N ARG A 347 -34.77 19.69 0.71
CA ARG A 347 -35.92 19.87 -0.18
C ARG A 347 -35.50 20.15 -1.64
N LEU A 348 -34.41 19.54 -2.09
CA LEU A 348 -33.94 19.68 -3.47
C LEU A 348 -34.69 18.69 -4.39
N PRO A 349 -35.12 19.12 -5.59
CA PRO A 349 -35.85 18.29 -6.55
C PRO A 349 -34.88 17.37 -7.33
N ILE A 350 -34.32 16.40 -6.64
CA ILE A 350 -33.31 15.46 -7.18
C ILE A 350 -33.97 14.19 -7.74
N ASP A 351 -35.21 13.91 -7.35
CA ASP A 351 -35.99 12.74 -7.74
C ASP A 351 -36.24 12.61 -9.24
N ALA A 352 -36.20 13.72 -9.99
CA ALA A 352 -36.34 13.74 -11.45
C ALA A 352 -35.02 13.97 -12.20
N MET A 353 -33.88 13.97 -11.50
CA MET A 353 -32.58 14.32 -12.07
C MET A 353 -31.69 13.10 -12.23
N ASP A 354 -31.07 12.96 -13.40
CA ASP A 354 -29.89 12.12 -13.54
C ASP A 354 -28.73 12.79 -12.82
N VAL A 355 -28.02 12.04 -11.99
CA VAL A 355 -26.88 12.53 -11.21
C VAL A 355 -25.64 11.69 -11.52
N PHE A 356 -24.60 12.37 -11.98
CA PHE A 356 -23.28 11.80 -12.22
C PHE A 356 -22.30 12.46 -11.27
N VAL A 357 -21.56 11.67 -10.49
CA VAL A 357 -20.49 12.14 -9.62
C VAL A 357 -19.18 11.47 -10.03
N ASN A 358 -18.13 12.27 -10.14
CA ASN A 358 -16.80 11.83 -10.50
C ASN A 358 -15.76 12.43 -9.55
N VAL A 359 -14.85 11.61 -9.05
CA VAL A 359 -13.66 12.06 -8.34
C VAL A 359 -12.56 12.32 -9.36
N ALA A 360 -12.03 13.54 -9.38
CA ALA A 360 -10.97 13.90 -10.30
C ALA A 360 -9.67 13.13 -9.98
N GLY A 361 -8.90 12.83 -11.03
CA GLY A 361 -7.67 12.05 -10.89
C GLY A 361 -7.91 10.58 -10.56
N GLY A 362 -9.09 10.03 -10.91
CA GLY A 362 -9.45 8.61 -10.81
C GLY A 362 -9.69 8.09 -9.39
N LEU A 363 -9.14 8.75 -8.38
CA LEU A 363 -9.09 8.30 -7.01
C LEU A 363 -10.40 7.71 -6.47
N ARG A 364 -10.25 6.67 -5.64
CA ARG A 364 -11.36 6.11 -4.85
C ARG A 364 -11.37 6.72 -3.46
N LEU A 365 -12.44 7.42 -3.12
CA LEU A 365 -12.66 8.02 -1.82
C LEU A 365 -13.52 7.11 -0.94
N SER A 366 -12.90 6.55 0.09
CA SER A 366 -13.56 5.86 1.20
C SER A 366 -13.83 6.79 2.39
N ASP A 367 -13.14 7.92 2.47
CA ASP A 367 -13.19 8.87 3.59
C ASP A 367 -14.55 9.58 3.68
N THR A 368 -15.22 9.53 4.84
CA THR A 368 -16.54 10.17 5.05
C THR A 368 -16.49 11.70 5.04
N SER A 369 -15.31 12.30 5.24
CA SER A 369 -15.15 13.75 5.22
C SER A 369 -15.44 14.43 3.88
N SER A 370 -15.48 13.65 2.79
CA SER A 370 -15.85 14.11 1.45
C SER A 370 -17.36 14.21 1.22
N ASP A 371 -18.21 13.73 2.15
CA ASP A 371 -19.67 13.76 2.00
C ASP A 371 -20.19 15.16 1.71
N LEU A 372 -19.72 16.14 2.50
CA LEU A 372 -20.14 17.53 2.31
C LEU A 372 -19.74 18.07 0.94
N ALA A 373 -18.56 17.71 0.43
CA ALA A 373 -18.12 18.15 -0.88
C ALA A 373 -18.97 17.52 -2.00
N ILE A 374 -19.33 16.24 -1.87
CA ILE A 374 -20.25 15.56 -2.80
C ILE A 374 -21.61 16.26 -2.80
N CYS A 375 -22.19 16.51 -1.61
CA CYS A 375 -23.46 17.20 -1.49
C CYS A 375 -23.43 18.61 -2.11
N LEU A 376 -22.37 19.36 -1.87
CA LEU A 376 -22.20 20.71 -2.39
C LEU A 376 -21.93 20.73 -3.90
N ALA A 377 -21.20 19.76 -4.44
CA ALA A 377 -21.00 19.61 -5.88
C ALA A 377 -22.34 19.35 -6.59
N ILE A 378 -23.16 18.44 -6.06
CA ILE A 378 -24.50 18.15 -6.59
C ILE A 378 -25.38 19.40 -6.54
N PHE A 379 -25.42 20.09 -5.39
CA PHE A 379 -26.17 21.33 -5.23
C PHE A 379 -25.69 22.43 -6.21
N SER A 380 -24.37 22.58 -6.34
CA SER A 380 -23.72 23.55 -7.24
C SER A 380 -24.12 23.31 -8.69
N SER A 381 -24.13 22.05 -9.13
CA SER A 381 -24.58 21.64 -10.46
C SER A 381 -26.07 21.94 -10.65
N LEU A 382 -26.92 21.52 -9.70
CA LEU A 382 -28.38 21.65 -9.77
C LEU A 382 -28.85 23.10 -9.83
N LYS A 383 -28.19 23.98 -9.07
CA LYS A 383 -28.54 25.42 -9.02
C LYS A 383 -27.73 26.26 -10.01
N ASN A 384 -26.80 25.65 -10.71
CA ASN A 384 -25.86 26.34 -11.60
C ASN A 384 -25.15 27.50 -10.86
N ILE A 385 -24.58 27.21 -9.67
CA ILE A 385 -23.89 28.17 -8.80
C ILE A 385 -22.45 27.67 -8.59
N PRO A 386 -21.42 28.35 -9.12
CA PRO A 386 -20.03 27.92 -8.89
C PRO A 386 -19.61 28.17 -7.44
N LEU A 387 -18.97 27.18 -6.81
CA LEU A 387 -18.45 27.26 -5.45
C LEU A 387 -16.93 27.49 -5.46
N SER A 388 -16.52 28.61 -6.06
CA SER A 388 -15.12 29.01 -6.20
C SER A 388 -14.36 29.04 -4.88
N LYS A 389 -13.12 28.52 -4.92
CA LYS A 389 -12.13 28.63 -3.82
C LYS A 389 -12.65 28.16 -2.46
N THR A 390 -13.54 27.17 -2.49
CA THR A 390 -14.16 26.59 -1.29
C THR A 390 -13.68 25.16 -1.12
N ILE A 391 -13.30 24.82 0.10
CA ILE A 391 -13.04 23.44 0.52
C ILE A 391 -14.17 23.00 1.46
N ALA A 392 -14.66 21.79 1.26
CA ALA A 392 -15.70 21.20 2.09
C ALA A 392 -15.20 19.94 2.78
N ILE A 393 -15.28 19.94 4.12
CA ILE A 393 -14.77 18.88 4.99
C ILE A 393 -15.80 18.62 6.09
N SER A 394 -16.63 17.59 5.91
CA SER A 394 -17.55 17.09 6.94
C SER A 394 -18.18 15.78 6.49
N GLU A 395 -18.45 14.91 7.45
CA GLU A 395 -19.41 13.80 7.27
C GLU A 395 -20.83 14.37 7.33
N VAL A 396 -21.73 13.81 6.52
CA VAL A 396 -23.15 14.19 6.47
C VAL A 396 -23.98 13.05 7.05
N GLY A 397 -24.66 13.31 8.17
CA GLY A 397 -25.58 12.36 8.77
C GLY A 397 -26.92 12.29 8.04
N LEU A 398 -27.65 11.20 8.27
CA LEU A 398 -28.96 10.97 7.62
C LEU A 398 -30.03 11.99 8.01
N LEU A 399 -29.88 12.66 9.17
CA LEU A 399 -30.77 13.72 9.61
C LEU A 399 -30.34 15.10 9.09
N GLY A 400 -29.29 15.16 8.26
CA GLY A 400 -28.76 16.38 7.67
C GLY A 400 -27.82 17.16 8.60
N GLU A 401 -27.41 16.58 9.71
CA GLU A 401 -26.38 17.12 10.59
C GLU A 401 -24.98 16.98 9.98
N LEU A 402 -24.12 17.96 10.26
CA LEU A 402 -22.71 17.93 9.86
C LEU A 402 -21.86 17.47 11.04
N ARG A 403 -21.11 16.38 10.86
CA ARG A 403 -20.31 15.75 11.92
C ARG A 403 -18.83 16.06 11.78
N SER A 404 -18.11 16.05 12.90
CA SER A 404 -16.65 16.22 12.90
C SER A 404 -15.97 14.99 12.31
N THR A 405 -14.84 15.20 11.64
CA THR A 405 -14.11 14.14 10.95
C THR A 405 -12.70 13.96 11.56
N PRO A 406 -12.12 12.75 11.50
CA PRO A 406 -10.76 12.53 11.96
C PRO A 406 -9.75 13.44 11.26
N PHE A 407 -8.69 13.81 11.99
CA PHE A 407 -7.60 14.66 11.50
C PHE A 407 -8.02 16.02 10.95
N PHE A 408 -9.15 16.58 11.43
CA PHE A 408 -9.69 17.86 10.95
C PHE A 408 -8.65 18.98 10.88
N GLU A 409 -7.79 19.13 11.90
CA GLU A 409 -6.76 20.17 11.92
C GLU A 409 -5.70 19.99 10.83
N LYS A 410 -5.29 18.74 10.54
CA LYS A 410 -4.36 18.45 9.44
C LYS A 410 -4.99 18.82 8.11
N ARG A 411 -6.27 18.50 7.91
CA ARG A 411 -7.03 18.84 6.70
C ARG A 411 -7.15 20.35 6.50
N VAL A 412 -7.44 21.09 7.57
CA VAL A 412 -7.50 22.55 7.53
C VAL A 412 -6.13 23.17 7.24
N LYS A 413 -5.06 22.69 7.89
CA LYS A 413 -3.69 23.15 7.59
C LYS A 413 -3.34 22.93 6.13
N GLN A 414 -3.72 21.80 5.56
CA GLN A 414 -3.51 21.47 4.16
C GLN A 414 -4.29 22.40 3.22
N ALA A 415 -5.57 22.65 3.51
CA ALA A 415 -6.39 23.61 2.77
C ALA A 415 -5.78 25.03 2.79
N ILE A 416 -5.30 25.49 3.95
CA ILE A 416 -4.69 26.81 4.12
C ILE A 416 -3.35 26.91 3.38
N LYS A 417 -2.51 25.87 3.45
CA LYS A 417 -1.22 25.79 2.73
C LYS A 417 -1.41 26.02 1.23
N LEU A 418 -2.48 25.48 0.68
CA LEU A 418 -2.90 25.61 -0.72
C LEU A 418 -3.55 26.96 -1.07
N GLY A 419 -3.70 27.87 -0.11
CA GLY A 419 -4.28 29.21 -0.32
C GLY A 419 -5.81 29.27 -0.30
N PHE A 420 -6.49 28.20 0.13
CA PHE A 420 -7.95 28.23 0.31
C PHE A 420 -8.33 28.99 1.58
N LYS A 421 -9.18 30.02 1.41
CA LYS A 421 -9.63 30.88 2.51
C LYS A 421 -10.98 30.47 3.08
N LYS A 422 -11.80 29.75 2.32
CA LYS A 422 -13.17 29.39 2.69
C LYS A 422 -13.27 27.88 2.89
N ILE A 423 -13.53 27.46 4.14
CA ILE A 423 -13.57 26.06 4.54
C ILE A 423 -14.92 25.76 5.19
N PHE A 424 -15.81 25.11 4.44
CA PHE A 424 -17.08 24.63 4.98
C PHE A 424 -16.87 23.34 5.77
N SER A 425 -17.34 23.36 7.02
CA SER A 425 -17.19 22.23 7.93
C SER A 425 -18.25 22.23 9.03
N SER A 426 -18.30 21.14 9.80
CA SER A 426 -19.13 21.02 11.00
C SER A 426 -18.81 22.04 12.10
N LYS A 427 -17.64 22.71 12.06
CA LYS A 427 -17.32 23.81 12.99
C LYS A 427 -18.05 25.11 12.64
N GLU A 428 -18.24 25.38 11.35
CA GLU A 428 -18.91 26.60 10.86
C GLU A 428 -20.42 26.40 10.73
N TYR A 429 -20.84 25.19 10.34
CA TYR A 429 -22.23 24.84 10.07
C TYR A 429 -22.64 23.59 10.83
N LYS A 430 -23.74 23.66 11.59
CA LYS A 430 -24.26 22.47 12.31
C LYS A 430 -25.06 21.53 11.41
N THR A 431 -25.69 22.04 10.36
CA THR A 431 -26.56 21.25 9.47
C THR A 431 -26.38 21.62 8.01
N LEU A 432 -26.52 20.63 7.13
CA LEU A 432 -26.45 20.78 5.67
C LEU A 432 -27.53 21.73 5.12
N PRO A 433 -28.81 21.68 5.57
CA PRO A 433 -29.83 22.62 5.11
C PRO A 433 -29.49 24.09 5.43
N SER A 434 -28.88 24.37 6.60
CA SER A 434 -28.47 25.73 6.96
C SER A 434 -27.45 26.28 5.97
N LEU A 435 -26.45 25.48 5.62
CA LEU A 435 -25.41 25.87 4.66
C LEU A 435 -25.99 26.08 3.26
N ILE A 436 -26.78 25.12 2.76
CA ILE A 436 -27.39 25.19 1.43
C ILE A 436 -28.33 26.40 1.31
N ASN A 437 -29.12 26.70 2.34
CA ASN A 437 -29.99 27.88 2.35
C ASN A 437 -29.20 29.18 2.29
N GLN A 438 -28.07 29.28 3.01
CA GLN A 438 -27.20 30.46 2.93
C GLN A 438 -26.61 30.60 1.52
N LEU A 439 -26.12 29.52 0.93
CA LEU A 439 -25.58 29.53 -0.43
C LEU A 439 -26.64 29.90 -1.47
N GLY A 440 -27.88 29.46 -1.30
CA GLY A 440 -29.01 29.82 -2.16
C GLY A 440 -29.41 31.30 -2.08
N LYS A 441 -29.32 31.91 -0.89
CA LYS A 441 -29.64 33.34 -0.68
C LYS A 441 -28.63 34.29 -1.30
N ILE A 442 -27.37 33.87 -1.47
CA ILE A 442 -26.32 34.71 -2.10
C ILE A 442 -26.69 35.07 -3.56
N LYS A 443 -27.58 34.32 -4.21
CA LYS A 443 -28.08 34.60 -5.57
C LYS A 443 -29.35 35.45 -5.62
N SER A 444 -30.03 35.70 -4.50
CA SER A 444 -31.22 36.57 -4.48
C SER A 444 -30.89 38.05 -4.21
N LEU A 445 -29.60 38.37 -4.05
CA LEU A 445 -29.09 39.70 -3.70
C LEU A 445 -28.17 40.31 -4.78
N ASN A 446 -27.88 39.56 -5.85
CA ASN A 446 -27.23 40.02 -7.08
C ASN A 446 -28.16 39.72 -8.25
#